data_AF-A0A1Z5KLY9-F1
#
_entry.id   AF-A0A1Z5KLY9-F1
#
_cell.length_a   1.000
_cell.length_b   1.000
_cell.length_c   1.000
_cell.angle_alpha   90.00
_cell.angle_beta   90.00
_cell.angle_gamma   90.00
#
_symmetry.space_group_name_H-M   'P 1'
#
loop_
_entity.id
_entity.type
_entity.pdbx_description
1 polymer ?
#
loop_
_entity_poly.entity_id
_entity_poly.type
_entity_poly.pdbx_seq_one_letter_code
_entity_poly.pdbx_strand_id
1 'polypeptide(L)'
;MSDPSKSHKLQKWRRELITKDDPVHLHKTLGFLCLISYIWRLSQWGPERDMGFATHPQFTLPTIFLHLLLNLSSFEFQLPPRRIDSGYRIWPEYRAHSLVFLCRSLATMLLTYYEQVYHKPPNYWMNLVIVLVTMAAADTGSRFTDHQSGFSRKLQVPNMVKYYFSVAQLWATAGIIYGIRRYSVQLLYCLIIQVNAFLMTLRRKNLAGHYLLVSVYGFLLVSGILTCTIELFLWDGWRAVLIFGIAANTASVIRLAPRKHPLMDNKYLMWIFIGCLVSKMRQSFRETDKWMISLATISMVAMVSLGFYNGKYGYGRSFSTIKIS
;
A
#
# COMPACT_ATOMS: atom_id res chain seq x y z
N MET A 1 0.00 -18.00 40.98
CA MET A 1 -0.85 -18.95 40.23
C MET A 1 -1.03 -18.44 38.80
N SER A 2 -0.48 -19.15 37.80
CA SER A 2 -0.75 -18.84 36.39
C SER A 2 -2.15 -19.34 36.01
N ASP A 3 -2.96 -18.46 35.39
CA ASP A 3 -4.30 -18.81 34.93
C ASP A 3 -4.22 -19.92 33.85
N PRO A 4 -4.77 -21.13 34.11
CA PRO A 4 -4.72 -22.26 33.18
C PRO A 4 -5.36 -21.95 31.82
N SER A 5 -6.26 -20.96 31.75
CA SER A 5 -6.89 -20.53 30.49
C SER A 5 -5.88 -19.94 29.50
N LYS A 6 -4.81 -19.29 29.99
CA LYS A 6 -3.78 -18.67 29.14
C LYS A 6 -2.89 -19.71 28.47
N SER A 7 -2.52 -20.77 29.19
CA SER A 7 -1.69 -21.86 28.66
C SER A 7 -2.41 -22.57 27.50
N HIS A 8 -3.70 -22.89 27.67
CA HIS A 8 -4.47 -23.56 26.63
C HIS A 8 -4.64 -22.70 25.37
N LYS A 9 -4.85 -21.38 25.53
CA LYS A 9 -4.86 -20.44 24.39
C LYS A 9 -3.53 -20.46 23.65
N LEU A 10 -2.39 -20.29 24.33
CA LEU A 10 -1.07 -20.28 23.68
C LEU A 10 -0.79 -21.58 22.89
N GLN A 11 -1.15 -22.73 23.46
CA GLN A 11 -1.01 -24.02 22.77
C GLN A 11 -1.89 -24.11 21.52
N LYS A 12 -3.12 -23.57 21.56
CA LYS A 12 -3.99 -23.49 20.38
C LYS A 12 -3.36 -22.63 19.28
N TRP A 13 -2.85 -21.44 19.63
CA TRP A 13 -2.19 -20.54 18.68
C TRP A 13 -0.98 -21.20 18.02
N ARG A 14 -0.14 -21.89 18.80
CA ARG A 14 1.03 -22.61 18.27
C ARG A 14 0.62 -23.70 17.26
N ARG A 15 -0.40 -24.49 17.58
CA ARG A 15 -0.91 -25.55 16.70
C ARG A 15 -1.54 -25.02 15.42
N GLU A 16 -2.26 -23.90 15.49
CA GLU A 16 -2.93 -23.34 14.31
C GLU A 16 -2.01 -22.51 13.41
N LEU A 17 -0.97 -21.88 13.97
CA LEU A 17 0.02 -21.14 13.17
C LEU A 17 0.92 -22.09 12.36
N ILE A 18 1.24 -23.27 12.89
CA ILE A 18 2.00 -24.31 12.17
C ILE A 18 1.00 -25.14 11.36
N THR A 19 0.84 -24.80 10.08
CA THR A 19 -0.12 -25.48 9.20
C THR A 19 0.46 -26.77 8.65
N LYS A 20 -0.38 -27.81 8.57
CA LYS A 20 -0.07 -29.02 7.79
C LYS A 20 0.08 -28.73 6.29
N ASP A 21 -0.50 -27.61 5.84
CA ASP A 21 -0.44 -27.12 4.47
C ASP A 21 0.92 -26.49 4.07
N ASP A 22 1.93 -26.52 4.95
CA ASP A 22 3.31 -26.09 4.67
C ASP A 22 4.27 -27.28 4.97
N PRO A 23 4.30 -28.31 4.10
CA PRO A 23 4.98 -29.59 4.36
C PRO A 23 6.49 -29.43 4.56
N VAL A 24 7.11 -28.49 3.87
CA VAL A 24 8.55 -28.19 3.97
C VAL A 24 8.86 -27.03 4.92
N HIS A 25 7.83 -26.44 5.55
CA HIS A 25 7.97 -25.27 6.43
C HIS A 25 8.65 -24.06 5.76
N LEU A 26 8.60 -23.97 4.43
CA LEU A 26 9.31 -22.97 3.64
C LEU A 26 8.70 -21.59 3.89
N HIS A 27 7.38 -21.46 3.75
CA HIS A 27 6.70 -20.18 3.92
C HIS A 27 6.85 -19.66 5.36
N LYS A 28 6.71 -20.55 6.34
CA LYS A 28 6.93 -20.21 7.75
C LYS A 28 8.36 -19.71 8.00
N THR A 29 9.36 -20.40 7.46
CA THR A 29 10.78 -20.02 7.62
C THR A 29 11.05 -18.66 6.97
N LEU A 30 10.59 -18.46 5.73
CA LEU A 30 10.67 -17.16 5.04
C LEU A 30 9.94 -16.05 5.82
N GLY A 31 8.80 -16.36 6.43
CA GLY A 31 8.03 -15.42 7.24
C GLY A 31 8.79 -14.97 8.49
N PHE A 32 9.44 -15.90 9.17
CA PHE A 32 10.29 -15.61 10.32
C PHE A 32 11.53 -14.80 9.93
N LEU A 33 12.19 -15.16 8.82
CA LEU A 33 13.33 -14.41 8.30
C LEU A 33 12.94 -12.98 7.87
N CYS A 34 11.79 -12.79 7.22
CA CYS A 34 11.26 -11.47 6.90
C CYS A 34 10.96 -10.65 8.16
N LEU A 35 10.45 -11.27 9.22
CA LEU A 35 10.20 -10.59 10.49
C LEU A 35 11.51 -10.11 11.12
N ILE A 36 12.55 -10.96 11.16
CA ILE A 36 13.89 -10.56 11.61
C ILE A 36 14.42 -9.40 10.75
N SER A 37 14.30 -9.52 9.43
CA SER A 37 14.69 -8.47 8.48
C SER A 37 13.98 -7.15 8.82
N TYR A 38 12.67 -7.14 9.04
CA TYR A 38 11.94 -5.93 9.42
C TYR A 38 12.39 -5.36 10.76
N ILE A 39 12.53 -6.18 11.80
CA ILE A 39 12.97 -5.70 13.13
C ILE A 39 14.35 -5.06 13.04
N TRP A 40 15.29 -5.71 12.36
CA TRP A 40 16.64 -5.20 12.18
C TRP A 40 16.68 -3.93 11.31
N ARG A 41 15.96 -3.91 10.18
CA ARG A 41 15.90 -2.73 9.30
C ARG A 41 15.24 -1.53 10.00
N LEU A 42 14.15 -1.75 10.74
CA LEU A 42 13.47 -0.70 11.49
C LEU A 42 14.31 -0.15 12.65
N SER A 43 15.14 -0.97 13.30
CA SER A 43 16.06 -0.48 14.34
C SER A 43 17.19 0.40 13.77
N GLN A 44 17.42 0.34 12.46
CA GLN A 44 18.34 1.19 11.72
C GLN A 44 17.65 2.36 11.03
N TRP A 45 16.42 2.72 11.45
CA TRP A 45 15.77 3.92 10.95
C TRP A 45 16.57 5.17 11.32
N GLY A 46 16.83 6.02 10.34
CA GLY A 46 17.40 7.35 10.56
C GLY A 46 17.54 8.09 9.24
N PRO A 47 17.69 9.43 9.28
CA PRO A 47 17.98 10.22 8.09
C PRO A 47 19.19 9.63 7.36
N GLU A 48 20.33 9.44 8.03
CA GLU A 48 21.57 8.97 7.38
C GLU A 48 21.59 7.47 7.06
N ARG A 49 20.79 6.64 7.77
CA ARG A 49 20.93 5.18 7.71
C ARG A 49 20.06 4.50 6.65
N ASP A 50 18.93 5.10 6.27
CA ASP A 50 17.94 4.51 5.35
C ASP A 50 17.53 3.09 5.77
N MET A 51 17.09 2.87 7.01
CA MET A 51 16.85 1.51 7.53
C MET A 51 18.06 0.56 7.37
N GLY A 52 19.27 1.10 7.40
CA GLY A 52 20.52 0.37 7.21
C GLY A 52 20.84 -0.02 5.76
N PHE A 53 20.08 0.43 4.76
CA PHE A 53 20.41 0.18 3.35
C PHE A 53 21.62 1.00 2.88
N ALA A 54 21.83 2.19 3.45
CA ALA A 54 23.02 2.99 3.19
C ALA A 54 24.27 2.41 3.85
N THR A 55 24.15 1.90 5.09
CA THR A 55 25.29 1.37 5.87
C THR A 55 25.62 -0.09 5.55
N HIS A 56 24.65 -0.87 5.07
CA HIS A 56 24.84 -2.27 4.70
C HIS A 56 24.26 -2.59 3.31
N PRO A 57 24.81 -1.99 2.23
CA PRO A 57 24.27 -2.11 0.88
C PRO A 57 24.31 -3.54 0.33
N GLN A 58 25.24 -4.39 0.80
CA GLN A 58 25.34 -5.80 0.42
C GLN A 58 24.09 -6.63 0.75
N PHE A 59 23.30 -6.19 1.73
CA PHE A 59 22.05 -6.87 2.10
C PHE A 59 20.83 -6.35 1.34
N THR A 60 20.98 -5.39 0.42
CA THR A 60 19.85 -4.81 -0.32
C THR A 60 19.14 -5.83 -1.20
N LEU A 61 19.87 -6.48 -2.12
CA LEU A 61 19.30 -7.53 -2.98
C LEU A 61 18.79 -8.74 -2.18
N PRO A 62 19.54 -9.29 -1.19
CA PRO A 62 19.02 -10.33 -0.32
C PRO A 62 17.70 -9.95 0.37
N THR A 63 17.57 -8.72 0.90
CA THR A 63 16.31 -8.26 1.49
C THR A 63 15.18 -8.25 0.45
N ILE A 64 15.42 -7.73 -0.75
CA ILE A 64 14.42 -7.69 -1.84
C ILE A 64 13.94 -9.11 -2.19
N PHE A 65 14.87 -10.04 -2.44
CA PHE A 65 14.53 -11.43 -2.78
C PHE A 65 13.83 -12.15 -1.63
N LEU A 66 14.26 -11.95 -0.39
CA LEU A 66 13.62 -12.55 0.78
C LEU A 66 12.14 -12.18 0.87
N HIS A 67 11.79 -10.89 0.72
CA HIS A 67 10.40 -10.45 0.76
C HIS A 67 9.60 -10.93 -0.46
N LEU A 68 10.22 -11.03 -1.64
CA LEU A 68 9.57 -11.60 -2.83
C LEU A 68 9.24 -13.08 -2.63
N LEU A 69 10.21 -13.88 -2.19
CA LEU A 69 10.07 -15.32 -1.96
C LEU A 69 9.01 -15.63 -0.89
N LEU A 70 8.92 -14.81 0.17
CA LEU A 70 7.84 -14.93 1.15
C LEU A 70 6.46 -14.81 0.50
N ASN A 71 6.28 -13.86 -0.41
CA ASN A 71 4.97 -13.66 -1.04
C ASN A 71 4.66 -14.75 -2.08
N LEU A 72 5.67 -15.15 -2.87
CA LEU A 72 5.55 -16.25 -3.83
C LEU A 72 5.22 -17.59 -3.16
N SER A 73 5.88 -17.93 -2.04
CA SER A 73 5.59 -19.16 -1.28
C SER A 73 4.15 -19.20 -0.75
N SER A 74 3.44 -18.07 -0.64
CA SER A 74 2.03 -18.07 -0.22
C SER A 74 1.08 -18.74 -1.23
N PHE A 75 1.51 -18.95 -2.47
CA PHE A 75 0.71 -19.59 -3.52
C PHE A 75 0.61 -21.11 -3.36
N GLU A 76 1.48 -21.73 -2.55
CA GLU A 76 1.38 -23.14 -2.16
C GLU A 76 0.06 -23.43 -1.42
N PHE A 77 -0.46 -22.46 -0.65
CA PHE A 77 -1.67 -22.67 0.13
C PHE A 77 -2.93 -22.61 -0.72
N GLN A 78 -3.76 -23.64 -0.61
CA GLN A 78 -5.11 -23.65 -1.18
C GLN A 78 -6.03 -22.67 -0.43
N LEU A 79 -6.70 -21.80 -1.18
CA LEU A 79 -7.70 -20.85 -0.68
C LEU A 79 -9.09 -21.24 -1.16
N PRO A 80 -10.13 -20.94 -0.38
CA PRO A 80 -11.50 -21.00 -0.88
C PRO A 80 -11.64 -20.12 -2.13
N PRO A 81 -12.31 -20.60 -3.21
CA PRO A 81 -12.42 -19.86 -4.45
C PRO A 81 -13.30 -18.61 -4.31
N ARG A 82 -14.27 -18.63 -3.38
CA ARG A 82 -15.22 -17.54 -3.15
C ARG A 82 -14.91 -16.75 -1.88
N ARG A 83 -15.06 -15.44 -1.96
CA ARG A 83 -15.01 -14.52 -0.82
C ARG A 83 -16.28 -14.69 0.03
N ILE A 84 -16.11 -14.70 1.35
CA ILE A 84 -17.23 -14.67 2.31
C ILE A 84 -17.60 -13.20 2.57
N ASP A 85 -18.90 -12.91 2.68
CA ASP A 85 -19.44 -11.55 2.81
C ASP A 85 -18.94 -10.78 4.04
N SER A 86 -18.51 -11.48 5.10
CA SER A 86 -17.90 -10.87 6.30
C SER A 86 -16.52 -10.22 6.05
N GLY A 87 -15.99 -10.32 4.84
CA GLY A 87 -15.23 -9.23 4.21
C GLY A 87 -13.73 -9.09 4.52
N TYR A 88 -13.20 -9.70 5.59
CA TYR A 88 -11.78 -9.56 6.01
C TYR A 88 -11.03 -10.90 6.13
N ARG A 89 -11.24 -11.81 5.19
CA ARG A 89 -10.49 -13.07 5.08
C ARG A 89 -9.60 -13.00 3.84
N ILE A 90 -8.51 -13.75 3.75
CA ILE A 90 -7.70 -13.81 2.52
C ILE A 90 -8.43 -14.64 1.43
N TRP A 91 -8.37 -14.21 0.16
CA TRP A 91 -8.93 -14.90 -1.02
C TRP A 91 -7.99 -14.80 -2.24
N PRO A 92 -8.19 -15.59 -3.31
CA PRO A 92 -7.28 -15.65 -4.46
C PRO A 92 -6.97 -14.30 -5.12
N GLU A 93 -7.98 -13.48 -5.41
CA GLU A 93 -7.80 -12.16 -6.04
C GLU A 93 -6.97 -11.23 -5.14
N TYR A 94 -7.26 -11.18 -3.83
CA TYR A 94 -6.44 -10.40 -2.91
C TYR A 94 -4.99 -10.89 -2.88
N ARG A 95 -4.76 -12.21 -2.89
CA ARG A 95 -3.40 -12.77 -2.92
C ARG A 95 -2.65 -12.28 -4.16
N ALA A 96 -3.25 -12.40 -5.35
CA ALA A 96 -2.68 -11.90 -6.59
C ALA A 96 -2.37 -10.40 -6.53
N HIS A 97 -3.32 -9.59 -6.06
CA HIS A 97 -3.11 -8.14 -5.88
C HIS A 97 -1.98 -7.85 -4.89
N SER A 98 -1.91 -8.57 -3.77
CA SER A 98 -0.87 -8.38 -2.77
C SER A 98 0.52 -8.66 -3.33
N LEU A 99 0.68 -9.68 -4.18
CA LEU A 99 1.92 -9.95 -4.89
C LEU A 99 2.27 -8.81 -5.85
N VAL A 100 1.31 -8.38 -6.67
CA VAL A 100 1.52 -7.30 -7.64
C VAL A 100 1.94 -5.99 -6.96
N PHE A 101 1.25 -5.60 -5.88
CA PHE A 101 1.59 -4.38 -5.14
C PHE A 101 2.90 -4.50 -4.36
N LEU A 102 3.27 -5.70 -3.90
CA LEU A 102 4.59 -5.94 -3.31
C LEU A 102 5.68 -5.78 -4.38
N CYS A 103 5.52 -6.43 -5.53
CA CYS A 103 6.45 -6.34 -6.66
C CYS A 103 6.63 -4.90 -7.13
N ARG A 104 5.60 -4.04 -7.07
CA ARG A 104 5.74 -2.60 -7.32
C ARG A 104 6.79 -1.97 -6.40
N SER A 105 6.65 -2.14 -5.09
CA SER A 105 7.59 -1.56 -4.12
C SER A 105 8.99 -2.16 -4.28
N LEU A 106 9.09 -3.47 -4.48
CA LEU A 106 10.38 -4.13 -4.71
C LEU A 106 11.04 -3.67 -6.03
N ALA A 107 10.28 -3.46 -7.09
CA ALA A 107 10.78 -2.91 -8.35
C ALA A 107 11.30 -1.47 -8.18
N THR A 108 10.65 -0.65 -7.36
CA THR A 108 11.17 0.69 -7.05
C THR A 108 12.43 0.65 -6.19
N MET A 109 12.56 -0.33 -5.27
CA MET A 109 13.82 -0.56 -4.56
C MET A 109 14.92 -1.02 -5.52
N LEU A 110 14.63 -1.90 -6.47
CA LEU A 110 15.58 -2.32 -7.50
C LEU A 110 16.01 -1.17 -8.42
N LEU A 111 15.08 -0.28 -8.78
CA LEU A 111 15.39 0.93 -9.55
C LEU A 111 16.35 1.84 -8.76
N THR A 112 16.04 2.13 -7.49
CA THR A 112 16.93 2.91 -6.61
C THR A 112 18.31 2.26 -6.46
N TYR A 113 18.35 0.93 -6.28
CA TYR A 113 19.59 0.16 -6.21
C TYR A 113 20.42 0.28 -7.49
N TYR A 114 19.78 0.10 -8.65
CA TYR A 114 20.43 0.26 -9.95
C TYR A 114 21.01 1.68 -10.11
N GLU A 115 20.21 2.71 -9.83
CA GLU A 115 20.67 4.10 -9.98
C GLU A 115 21.83 4.43 -9.03
N GLN A 116 21.80 3.95 -7.79
CA GLN A 116 22.87 4.18 -6.81
C GLN A 116 24.15 3.44 -7.18
N VAL A 117 24.07 2.15 -7.55
CA VAL A 117 25.24 1.32 -7.89
C VAL A 117 25.95 1.83 -9.15
N TYR A 118 25.19 2.26 -10.15
CA TYR A 118 25.74 2.75 -11.42
C TYR A 118 25.88 4.28 -11.49
N HIS A 119 25.72 4.98 -10.36
CA HIS A 119 25.78 6.43 -10.24
C HIS A 119 24.95 7.17 -11.31
N LYS A 120 23.75 6.65 -11.61
CA LYS A 120 22.84 7.24 -12.60
C LYS A 120 21.95 8.30 -11.95
N PRO A 121 21.59 9.37 -12.66
CA PRO A 121 20.61 10.32 -12.16
C PRO A 121 19.23 9.63 -12.01
N PRO A 122 18.39 10.07 -11.06
CA PRO A 122 17.04 9.53 -10.88
C PRO A 122 16.18 9.59 -12.14
N ASN A 123 15.74 8.43 -12.63
CA ASN A 123 14.77 8.33 -13.71
C ASN A 123 13.34 8.22 -13.16
N TYR A 124 12.70 9.37 -12.98
CA TYR A 124 11.33 9.43 -12.43
C TYR A 124 10.25 8.92 -13.38
N TRP A 125 10.51 8.85 -14.69
CA TRP A 125 9.57 8.26 -15.64
C TRP A 125 9.46 6.75 -15.44
N MET A 126 10.54 6.08 -15.00
CA MET A 126 10.48 4.66 -14.65
C MET A 126 9.55 4.39 -13.47
N ASN A 127 9.41 5.32 -12.51
CA ASN A 127 8.41 5.21 -11.44
C ASN A 127 6.98 5.19 -12.00
N LEU A 128 6.68 6.03 -12.99
CA LEU A 128 5.38 6.01 -13.67
C LEU A 128 5.17 4.70 -14.42
N VAL A 129 6.17 4.23 -15.16
CA VAL A 129 6.11 2.93 -15.86
C VAL A 129 5.83 1.79 -14.88
N ILE A 130 6.53 1.74 -13.76
CA ILE A 130 6.30 0.75 -12.69
C ILE A 130 4.85 0.80 -12.20
N VAL A 131 4.30 1.99 -11.97
CA VAL A 131 2.90 2.17 -11.53
C VAL A 131 1.91 1.67 -12.59
N LEU A 132 2.12 2.00 -13.87
CA LEU A 132 1.23 1.56 -14.96
C LEU A 132 1.29 0.05 -15.17
N VAL A 133 2.48 -0.55 -15.15
CA VAL A 133 2.68 -2.00 -15.22
C VAL A 133 2.01 -2.69 -14.03
N THR A 134 2.13 -2.12 -12.82
CA THR A 134 1.44 -2.64 -11.63
C THR A 134 -0.08 -2.67 -11.84
N MET A 135 -0.65 -1.63 -12.45
CA MET A 135 -2.10 -1.56 -12.69
C MET A 135 -2.58 -2.55 -13.74
N ALA A 136 -1.79 -2.76 -14.78
CA ALA A 136 -2.03 -3.77 -15.80
C ALA A 136 -1.96 -5.17 -15.17
N ALA A 137 -0.92 -5.45 -14.39
CA ALA A 137 -0.78 -6.72 -13.67
C ALA A 137 -1.93 -6.97 -12.68
N ALA A 138 -2.40 -5.94 -11.97
CA ALA A 138 -3.54 -6.06 -11.05
C ALA A 138 -4.86 -6.34 -11.79
N ASP A 139 -5.10 -5.71 -12.94
CA ASP A 139 -6.28 -6.00 -13.78
C ASP A 139 -6.24 -7.43 -14.31
N THR A 140 -5.07 -7.86 -14.78
CA THR A 140 -4.84 -9.25 -15.21
C THR A 140 -5.10 -10.22 -14.05
N GLY A 141 -4.60 -9.92 -12.85
CA GLY A 141 -4.89 -10.70 -11.64
C GLY A 141 -6.39 -10.80 -11.34
N SER A 142 -7.14 -9.71 -11.48
CA SER A 142 -8.61 -9.72 -11.31
C SER A 142 -9.34 -10.48 -12.42
N ARG A 143 -8.80 -10.56 -13.64
CA ARG A 143 -9.39 -11.35 -14.74
C ARG A 143 -9.19 -12.85 -14.56
N PHE A 144 -8.07 -13.25 -13.96
CA PHE A 144 -7.79 -14.67 -13.66
C PHE A 144 -8.60 -15.23 -12.50
N THR A 145 -9.28 -14.36 -11.75
CA THR A 145 -10.16 -14.78 -10.67
C THR A 145 -11.60 -14.50 -11.09
N ASP A 146 -12.42 -15.54 -11.27
CA ASP A 146 -13.79 -15.44 -11.79
C ASP A 146 -14.72 -14.48 -11.01
N HIS A 147 -14.29 -13.98 -9.85
CA HIS A 147 -15.08 -13.15 -8.96
C HIS A 147 -14.36 -11.82 -8.70
N GLN A 148 -14.67 -10.78 -9.49
CA GLN A 148 -14.20 -9.42 -9.21
C GLN A 148 -14.87 -8.89 -7.94
N SER A 149 -14.08 -8.67 -6.88
CA SER A 149 -14.59 -8.13 -5.63
C SER A 149 -13.83 -6.86 -5.23
N GLY A 150 -14.51 -5.73 -5.18
CA GLY A 150 -13.92 -4.51 -4.63
C GLY A 150 -13.56 -4.70 -3.15
N PHE A 151 -12.26 -4.90 -2.85
CA PHE A 151 -11.74 -5.17 -1.49
C PHE A 151 -12.34 -4.22 -0.45
N SER A 152 -12.03 -2.93 -0.60
CA SER A 152 -12.41 -1.86 0.35
C SER A 152 -13.89 -1.52 0.31
N ARG A 153 -14.54 -1.64 -0.86
CA ARG A 153 -15.97 -1.27 -1.04
C ARG A 153 -16.91 -2.22 -0.31
N LYS A 154 -16.59 -3.52 -0.34
CA LYS A 154 -17.40 -4.58 0.27
C LYS A 154 -17.02 -4.89 1.74
N LEU A 155 -16.02 -4.20 2.30
CA LEU A 155 -15.64 -4.37 3.71
C LEU A 155 -16.79 -3.93 4.63
N GLN A 156 -17.08 -4.66 5.70
CA GLN A 156 -18.16 -4.33 6.64
C GLN A 156 -17.70 -3.31 7.71
N VAL A 157 -17.36 -2.11 7.27
CA VAL A 157 -16.88 -1.00 8.12
C VAL A 157 -17.58 0.31 7.74
N PRO A 158 -17.59 1.32 8.62
CA PRO A 158 -18.15 2.64 8.29
C PRO A 158 -17.58 3.22 7.00
N ASN A 159 -18.40 3.95 6.23
CA ASN A 159 -18.00 4.51 4.94
C ASN A 159 -16.74 5.38 5.02
N MET A 160 -16.58 6.11 6.13
CA MET A 160 -15.40 6.94 6.37
C MET A 160 -14.11 6.12 6.44
N VAL A 161 -14.16 4.92 7.03
CA VAL A 161 -13.00 4.00 7.09
C VAL A 161 -12.66 3.48 5.69
N LYS A 162 -13.67 3.13 4.87
CA LYS A 162 -13.46 2.71 3.47
C LYS A 162 -12.83 3.83 2.63
N TYR A 163 -13.33 5.04 2.80
CA TYR A 163 -12.80 6.24 2.16
C TYR A 163 -11.33 6.42 2.53
N TYR A 164 -11.02 6.43 3.83
CA TYR A 164 -9.67 6.57 4.34
C TYR A 164 -8.71 5.51 3.78
N PHE A 165 -9.09 4.22 3.80
CA PHE A 165 -8.27 3.15 3.23
C PHE A 165 -7.98 3.36 1.75
N SER A 166 -8.96 3.88 1.01
CA SER A 166 -8.81 4.15 -0.42
C SER A 166 -7.87 5.34 -0.67
N VAL A 167 -8.03 6.42 0.11
CA VAL A 167 -7.13 7.58 0.06
C VAL A 167 -5.70 7.16 0.39
N ALA A 168 -5.49 6.36 1.44
CA ALA A 168 -4.16 5.90 1.82
C ALA A 168 -3.45 5.09 0.72
N GLN A 169 -4.19 4.25 0.00
CA GLN A 169 -3.66 3.49 -1.15
C GLN A 169 -3.28 4.41 -2.33
N LEU A 170 -4.06 5.47 -2.58
CA LEU A 170 -3.75 6.49 -3.58
C LEU A 170 -2.53 7.31 -3.18
N TRP A 171 -2.43 7.69 -1.90
CA TRP A 171 -1.26 8.37 -1.34
C TRP A 171 0.00 7.54 -1.49
N ALA A 172 -0.02 6.25 -1.14
CA ALA A 172 1.12 5.37 -1.35
C ALA A 172 1.56 5.33 -2.82
N THR A 173 0.60 5.28 -3.76
CA THR A 173 0.90 5.28 -5.20
C THR A 173 1.44 6.62 -5.69
N ALA A 174 0.95 7.75 -5.17
CA ALA A 174 1.50 9.08 -5.44
C ALA A 174 2.94 9.21 -4.90
N GLY A 175 3.24 8.59 -3.76
CA GLY A 175 4.60 8.51 -3.21
C GLY A 175 5.56 7.74 -4.13
N ILE A 176 5.08 6.66 -4.77
CA ILE A 176 5.83 5.96 -5.82
C ILE A 176 6.12 6.89 -7.00
N ILE A 177 5.11 7.62 -7.50
CA ILE A 177 5.26 8.52 -8.66
C ILE A 177 6.23 9.66 -8.35
N TYR A 178 6.13 10.24 -7.15
CA TYR A 178 7.12 11.22 -6.70
C TYR A 178 8.52 10.61 -6.75
N GLY A 179 8.68 9.39 -6.25
CA GLY A 179 9.87 8.58 -6.48
C GLY A 179 11.07 9.00 -5.62
N ILE A 180 10.87 9.13 -4.31
CA ILE A 180 11.98 9.32 -3.36
C ILE A 180 13.01 8.19 -3.51
N ARG A 181 14.30 8.52 -3.56
CA ARG A 181 15.41 7.53 -3.71
C ARG A 181 15.87 6.99 -2.36
N ARG A 182 14.89 6.50 -1.60
CA ARG A 182 15.03 5.94 -0.25
C ARG A 182 14.35 4.59 -0.20
N TYR A 183 15.02 3.61 0.41
CA TYR A 183 14.47 2.26 0.54
C TYR A 183 13.44 2.19 1.67
N SER A 184 13.57 3.02 2.70
CA SER A 184 12.72 3.00 3.90
C SER A 184 11.22 3.04 3.59
N VAL A 185 10.80 3.97 2.74
CA VAL A 185 9.39 4.14 2.33
C VAL A 185 8.88 2.89 1.61
N GLN A 186 9.68 2.34 0.69
CA GLN A 186 9.29 1.18 -0.10
C GLN A 186 9.22 -0.10 0.75
N LEU A 187 10.20 -0.30 1.63
CA LEU A 187 10.21 -1.42 2.57
C LEU A 187 9.01 -1.35 3.53
N LEU A 188 8.62 -0.15 3.97
CA LEU A 188 7.42 0.02 4.79
C LEU A 188 6.15 -0.31 4.02
N TYR A 189 6.04 0.06 2.74
CA TYR A 189 4.92 -0.38 1.91
C TYR A 189 4.86 -1.91 1.78
N CYS A 190 6.02 -2.57 1.63
CA CYS A 190 6.12 -4.03 1.68
C CYS A 190 5.59 -4.58 3.03
N LEU A 191 5.98 -3.96 4.16
CA LEU A 191 5.52 -4.36 5.49
C LEU A 191 4.01 -4.29 5.59
N ILE A 192 3.40 -3.17 5.18
CA ILE A 192 1.95 -2.97 5.22
C ILE A 192 1.22 -4.07 4.42
N ILE A 193 1.71 -4.40 3.22
CA ILE A 193 1.12 -5.42 2.35
C ILE A 193 1.24 -6.81 2.97
N GLN A 194 2.43 -7.20 3.42
CA GLN A 194 2.70 -8.52 3.99
C GLN A 194 1.98 -8.71 5.33
N VAL A 195 1.99 -7.72 6.21
CA VAL A 195 1.25 -7.76 7.48
C VAL A 195 -0.25 -7.83 7.21
N ASN A 196 -0.80 -7.07 6.25
CA ASN A 196 -2.24 -7.18 5.94
C ASN A 196 -2.64 -8.58 5.46
N ALA A 197 -1.81 -9.22 4.62
CA ALA A 197 -2.03 -10.62 4.20
C ALA A 197 -1.99 -11.59 5.40
N PHE A 198 -1.05 -11.38 6.33
CA PHE A 198 -0.98 -12.13 7.58
C PHE A 198 -2.21 -11.92 8.48
N LEU A 199 -2.65 -10.68 8.69
CA LEU A 199 -3.86 -10.35 9.46
C LEU A 199 -5.11 -11.05 8.91
N MET A 200 -5.26 -11.08 7.59
CA MET A 200 -6.37 -11.80 6.95
C MET A 200 -6.25 -13.33 7.06
N THR A 201 -5.04 -13.85 7.19
CA THR A 201 -4.79 -15.26 7.49
C THR A 201 -5.15 -15.60 8.94
N LEU A 202 -4.83 -14.72 9.91
CA LEU A 202 -5.32 -14.84 11.29
C LEU A 202 -6.85 -14.83 11.34
N ARG A 203 -7.51 -13.97 10.55
CA ARG A 203 -8.97 -13.98 10.44
C ARG A 203 -9.52 -15.27 9.84
N ARG A 204 -8.85 -15.83 8.83
CA ARG A 204 -9.22 -17.14 8.24
C ARG A 204 -9.22 -18.23 9.30
N LYS A 205 -8.21 -18.24 10.16
CA LYS A 205 -8.06 -19.20 11.27
C LYS A 205 -8.88 -18.86 12.50
N ASN A 206 -9.68 -17.79 12.46
CA ASN A 206 -10.48 -17.31 13.59
C ASN A 206 -9.64 -17.02 14.86
N LEU A 207 -8.39 -16.63 14.68
CA LEU A 207 -7.47 -16.29 15.77
C LEU A 207 -7.65 -14.83 16.25
N ALA A 208 -8.19 -13.96 15.40
CA ALA A 208 -8.41 -12.55 15.72
C ALA A 208 -9.75 -12.02 15.20
N GLY A 209 -10.30 -11.05 15.94
CA GLY A 209 -11.56 -10.38 15.63
C GLY A 209 -11.46 -9.43 14.44
N HIS A 210 -12.57 -9.23 13.72
CA HIS A 210 -12.63 -8.35 12.54
C HIS A 210 -12.13 -6.93 12.83
N TYR A 211 -12.72 -6.28 13.83
CA TYR A 211 -12.43 -4.87 14.15
C TYR A 211 -10.97 -4.65 14.56
N LEU A 212 -10.41 -5.54 15.38
CA LEU A 212 -9.00 -5.46 15.78
C LEU A 212 -8.09 -5.42 14.55
N LEU A 213 -8.31 -6.33 13.59
CA LEU A 213 -7.47 -6.44 12.42
C LEU A 213 -7.62 -5.24 11.47
N VAL A 214 -8.84 -4.75 11.30
CA VAL A 214 -9.12 -3.51 10.56
C VAL A 214 -8.41 -2.32 11.20
N SER A 215 -8.44 -2.20 12.53
CA SER A 215 -7.75 -1.13 13.27
C SER A 215 -6.23 -1.20 13.10
N VAL A 216 -5.64 -2.40 13.21
CA VAL A 216 -4.19 -2.60 12.97
C VAL A 216 -3.83 -2.20 11.55
N TYR A 217 -4.63 -2.59 10.55
CA TYR A 217 -4.40 -2.19 9.17
C TYR A 217 -4.53 -0.68 8.96
N GLY A 218 -5.51 -0.04 9.60
CA GLY A 218 -5.65 1.42 9.58
C GLY A 218 -4.43 2.13 10.17
N PHE A 219 -3.92 1.65 11.31
CA PHE A 219 -2.68 2.18 11.90
C PHE A 219 -1.49 2.04 10.96
N LEU A 220 -1.31 0.87 10.35
CA LEU A 220 -0.23 0.62 9.38
C LEU A 220 -0.29 1.59 8.17
N LEU A 221 -1.49 1.89 7.67
CA LEU A 221 -1.67 2.87 6.60
C LEU A 221 -1.31 4.30 7.03
N VAL A 222 -1.71 4.72 8.24
CA VAL A 222 -1.31 6.02 8.80
C VAL A 222 0.21 6.10 8.90
N SER A 223 0.84 5.07 9.48
CA SER A 223 2.30 5.00 9.62
C SER A 223 2.99 5.09 8.26
N GLY A 224 2.48 4.42 7.22
CA GLY A 224 3.00 4.51 5.85
C GLY A 224 2.97 5.93 5.28
N ILE A 225 1.88 6.65 5.48
CA ILE A 225 1.72 8.05 5.03
C ILE A 225 2.67 8.98 5.79
N LEU A 226 2.71 8.86 7.12
CA LEU A 226 3.55 9.71 7.97
C LEU A 226 5.03 9.51 7.63
N THR A 227 5.45 8.26 7.47
CA THR A 227 6.81 7.90 7.08
C THR A 227 7.20 8.52 5.75
N CYS A 228 6.35 8.35 4.74
CA CYS A 228 6.60 8.94 3.42
C CYS A 228 6.71 10.46 3.50
N THR A 229 5.84 11.11 4.28
CA THR A 229 5.85 12.56 4.49
C THR A 229 7.12 13.04 5.20
N ILE A 230 7.54 12.34 6.26
CA ILE A 230 8.76 12.65 7.03
C ILE A 230 9.99 12.47 6.14
N GLU A 231 10.09 11.34 5.43
CA GLU A 231 11.22 11.07 4.53
C GLU A 231 11.30 12.10 3.39
N LEU A 232 10.17 12.50 2.80
CA LEU A 232 10.12 13.57 1.81
C LEU A 232 10.59 14.91 2.38
N PHE A 233 10.13 15.25 3.59
CA PHE A 233 10.52 16.49 4.25
C PHE A 233 12.02 16.53 4.55
N LEU A 234 12.57 15.44 5.09
CA LEU A 234 13.97 15.36 5.48
C LEU A 234 14.92 15.40 4.28
N TRP A 235 14.53 14.79 3.15
CA TRP A 235 15.43 14.62 2.01
C TRP A 235 15.24 15.66 0.91
N ASP A 236 14.00 15.96 0.55
CA ASP A 236 13.69 16.84 -0.58
C ASP A 236 12.99 18.14 -0.11
N GLY A 237 12.89 18.34 1.21
CA GLY A 237 12.37 19.54 1.86
C GLY A 237 10.85 19.68 1.81
N TRP A 238 10.35 20.82 2.31
CA TRP A 238 8.91 21.14 2.34
C TRP A 238 8.25 21.11 0.95
N ARG A 239 8.98 21.45 -0.12
CA ARG A 239 8.45 21.44 -1.49
C ARG A 239 8.05 20.03 -1.93
N ALA A 240 8.82 19.03 -1.56
CA ALA A 240 8.50 17.63 -1.84
C ALA A 240 7.19 17.20 -1.20
N VAL A 241 6.98 17.59 0.05
CA VAL A 241 5.74 17.35 0.79
C VAL A 241 4.54 18.00 0.08
N LEU A 242 4.69 19.24 -0.41
CA LEU A 242 3.64 19.91 -1.17
C LEU A 242 3.32 19.20 -2.49
N ILE A 243 4.34 18.87 -3.30
CA ILE A 243 4.16 18.17 -4.59
C ILE A 243 3.48 16.81 -4.38
N PHE A 244 3.95 16.06 -3.38
CA PHE A 244 3.37 14.78 -2.98
C PHE A 244 1.91 14.94 -2.54
N GLY A 245 1.62 15.89 -1.65
CA GLY A 245 0.28 16.18 -1.17
C GLY A 245 -0.68 16.58 -2.29
N ILE A 246 -0.26 17.48 -3.20
CA ILE A 246 -1.04 17.88 -4.38
C ILE A 246 -1.35 16.66 -5.24
N ALA A 247 -0.33 15.85 -5.57
CA ALA A 247 -0.51 14.65 -6.39
C ALA A 247 -1.47 13.63 -5.76
N ALA A 248 -1.28 13.35 -4.47
CA ALA A 248 -2.07 12.39 -3.72
C ALA A 248 -3.53 12.85 -3.53
N ASN A 249 -3.74 14.13 -3.20
CA ASN A 249 -5.07 14.72 -3.04
C ASN A 249 -5.81 14.81 -4.38
N THR A 250 -5.12 15.22 -5.45
CA THR A 250 -5.69 15.28 -6.80
C THR A 250 -6.11 13.90 -7.27
N ALA A 251 -5.27 12.87 -7.10
CA ALA A 251 -5.63 11.50 -7.42
C ALA A 251 -6.85 11.01 -6.61
N SER A 252 -6.92 11.38 -5.32
CA SER A 252 -8.05 11.07 -4.44
C SER A 252 -9.35 11.73 -4.90
N VAL A 253 -9.31 13.02 -5.22
CA VAL A 253 -10.48 13.76 -5.72
C VAL A 253 -10.96 13.18 -7.05
N ILE A 254 -10.05 12.98 -8.01
CA ILE A 254 -10.40 12.42 -9.33
C ILE A 254 -11.02 11.02 -9.18
N ARG A 255 -10.43 10.15 -8.35
CA ARG A 255 -10.84 8.74 -8.26
C ARG A 255 -12.11 8.53 -7.44
N LEU A 256 -12.30 9.33 -6.40
CA LEU A 256 -13.32 9.14 -5.37
C LEU A 256 -14.49 10.13 -5.47
N ALA A 257 -14.47 11.06 -6.43
CA ALA A 257 -15.59 11.96 -6.68
C ALA A 257 -16.88 11.19 -7.06
N PRO A 258 -18.07 11.68 -6.65
CA PRO A 258 -19.34 11.00 -6.90
C PRO A 258 -19.75 11.00 -8.37
N ARG A 259 -19.49 12.11 -9.08
CA ARG A 259 -19.76 12.28 -10.51
C ARG A 259 -18.45 12.16 -11.26
N LYS A 260 -18.35 11.13 -12.08
CA LYS A 260 -17.11 10.82 -12.78
C LYS A 260 -17.21 11.21 -14.24
N HIS A 261 -16.22 11.96 -14.69
CA HIS A 261 -16.01 12.16 -16.11
C HIS A 261 -15.46 10.86 -16.70
N PRO A 262 -15.94 10.37 -17.87
CA PRO A 262 -15.52 9.09 -18.45
C PRO A 262 -13.99 8.96 -18.61
N LEU A 263 -13.32 10.03 -19.04
CA LEU A 263 -11.86 10.06 -19.16
C LEU A 263 -11.13 9.86 -17.83
N MET A 264 -11.74 10.32 -16.73
CA MET A 264 -11.17 10.26 -15.38
C MET A 264 -11.47 8.94 -14.66
N ASP A 265 -12.38 8.12 -15.21
CA ASP A 265 -12.61 6.76 -14.72
C ASP A 265 -11.50 5.79 -15.13
N ASN A 266 -10.79 6.11 -16.22
CA ASN A 266 -9.63 5.37 -16.67
C ASN A 266 -8.42 5.65 -15.75
N LYS A 267 -8.10 4.68 -14.89
CA LYS A 267 -6.98 4.79 -13.94
C LYS A 267 -5.63 5.03 -14.62
N TYR A 268 -5.41 4.53 -15.84
CA TYR A 268 -4.14 4.72 -16.56
C TYR A 268 -3.96 6.18 -16.96
N LEU A 269 -4.99 6.78 -17.57
CA LEU A 269 -4.98 8.20 -17.93
C LEU A 269 -4.82 9.09 -16.69
N MET A 270 -5.51 8.77 -15.60
CA MET A 270 -5.37 9.47 -14.34
C MET A 270 -3.91 9.46 -13.86
N TRP A 271 -3.25 8.31 -13.82
CA TRP A 271 -1.86 8.25 -13.31
C TRP A 271 -0.82 8.81 -14.28
N ILE A 272 -1.06 8.75 -15.59
CA ILE A 272 -0.25 9.49 -16.58
C ILE A 272 -0.36 11.00 -16.32
N PHE A 273 -1.59 11.51 -16.14
CA PHE A 273 -1.82 12.92 -15.80
C PHE A 273 -1.09 13.32 -14.51
N ILE A 274 -1.22 12.52 -13.43
CA ILE A 274 -0.52 12.78 -12.17
C ILE A 274 1.01 12.73 -12.34
N GLY A 275 1.53 11.78 -13.13
CA GLY A 275 2.97 11.71 -13.44
C GLY A 275 3.49 12.95 -14.17
N CYS A 276 2.75 13.40 -15.20
CA CYS A 276 3.06 14.64 -15.91
C CYS A 276 2.99 15.87 -15.00
N LEU A 277 1.96 15.95 -14.15
CA LEU A 277 1.79 17.03 -13.17
C LEU A 277 2.98 17.08 -12.20
N VAL A 278 3.38 15.95 -11.61
CA VAL A 278 4.54 15.86 -10.71
C VAL A 278 5.83 16.26 -11.42
N SER A 279 6.04 15.79 -12.66
CA SER A 279 7.21 16.13 -13.47
C SER A 279 7.30 17.65 -13.72
N LYS A 280 6.18 18.28 -14.09
CA LYS A 280 6.09 19.73 -14.29
C LYS A 280 6.31 20.52 -13.01
N MET A 281 5.70 20.11 -11.89
CA MET A 281 5.90 20.78 -10.60
C MET A 281 7.35 20.69 -10.12
N ARG A 282 8.04 19.57 -10.40
CA ARG A 282 9.47 19.43 -10.10
C ARG A 282 10.36 20.36 -10.94
N GLN A 283 9.97 20.66 -12.17
CA GLN A 283 10.70 21.57 -13.06
C GLN A 283 10.45 23.06 -12.76
N SER A 284 9.28 23.40 -12.22
CA SER A 284 8.90 24.77 -11.83
C SER A 284 9.69 25.20 -10.59
N PHE A 285 10.96 25.53 -10.78
CA PHE A 285 11.92 25.81 -9.72
C PHE A 285 11.96 27.32 -9.42
N ARG A 286 11.09 27.82 -8.54
CA ARG A 286 11.24 29.15 -7.92
C ARG A 286 10.95 29.11 -6.43
N GLU A 287 11.72 29.87 -5.66
CA GLU A 287 11.84 29.62 -4.22
C GLU A 287 10.61 30.00 -3.37
N THR A 288 9.64 30.69 -3.95
CA THR A 288 8.55 31.37 -3.23
C THR A 288 7.21 31.24 -3.93
N ASP A 289 6.93 30.06 -4.48
CA ASP A 289 5.69 29.79 -5.22
C ASP A 289 4.48 29.68 -4.27
N LYS A 290 3.96 30.84 -3.83
CA LYS A 290 2.71 30.99 -3.06
C LYS A 290 1.57 30.16 -3.69
N TRP A 291 1.57 30.03 -5.01
CA TRP A 291 0.61 29.23 -5.75
C TRP A 291 0.65 27.73 -5.38
N MET A 292 1.82 27.15 -5.07
CA MET A 292 1.92 25.74 -4.65
C MET A 292 1.26 25.53 -3.30
N ILE A 293 1.46 26.46 -2.36
CA ILE A 293 0.81 26.42 -1.05
C ILE A 293 -0.70 26.53 -1.21
N SER A 294 -1.17 27.48 -2.03
CA SER A 294 -2.60 27.61 -2.35
C SER A 294 -3.17 26.33 -2.98
N LEU A 295 -2.47 25.74 -3.95
CA LEU A 295 -2.92 24.51 -4.62
C LEU A 295 -2.94 23.31 -3.66
N ALA A 296 -1.92 23.17 -2.80
CA ALA A 296 -1.88 22.14 -1.77
C ALA A 296 -3.05 22.29 -0.80
N THR A 297 -3.33 23.50 -0.31
CA THR A 297 -4.46 23.80 0.57
C THR A 297 -5.79 23.50 -0.10
N ILE A 298 -6.01 23.97 -1.34
CA ILE A 298 -7.25 23.72 -2.10
C ILE A 298 -7.46 22.21 -2.29
N SER A 299 -6.42 21.49 -2.72
CA SER A 299 -6.52 20.04 -2.95
C SER A 299 -6.80 19.27 -1.66
N MET A 300 -6.21 19.69 -0.53
CA MET A 300 -6.44 19.10 0.79
C MET A 300 -7.87 19.35 1.26
N VAL A 301 -8.37 20.59 1.18
CA VAL A 301 -9.75 20.94 1.52
C VAL A 301 -10.71 20.13 0.67
N ALA A 302 -10.51 20.05 -0.65
CA ALA A 302 -11.35 19.26 -1.55
C ALA A 302 -11.38 17.78 -1.17
N MET A 303 -10.22 17.19 -0.85
CA MET A 303 -10.10 15.80 -0.42
C MET A 303 -10.79 15.55 0.94
N VAL A 304 -10.68 16.47 1.90
CA VAL A 304 -11.35 16.36 3.21
C VAL A 304 -12.87 16.50 3.06
N SER A 305 -13.34 17.51 2.31
CA SER A 305 -14.77 17.70 2.01
C SER A 305 -15.38 16.49 1.32
N LEU A 306 -14.65 15.88 0.38
CA LEU A 306 -15.07 14.65 -0.29
C LEU A 306 -15.17 13.45 0.69
N GLY A 307 -14.33 13.42 1.72
CA GLY A 307 -14.40 12.44 2.80
C GLY A 307 -15.69 12.58 3.61
N PHE A 308 -16.03 13.79 4.05
CA PHE A 308 -17.30 14.06 4.75
C PHE A 308 -18.51 13.71 3.88
N TYR A 309 -18.47 14.06 2.58
CA TYR A 309 -19.53 13.71 1.63
C TYR A 309 -19.70 12.19 1.52
N ASN A 310 -18.62 11.44 1.25
CA ASN A 310 -18.67 9.98 1.11
C ASN A 310 -19.05 9.28 2.42
N GLY A 311 -18.64 9.84 3.57
CA GLY A 311 -19.05 9.38 4.89
C GLY A 311 -20.56 9.45 5.08
N LYS A 312 -21.18 10.59 4.72
CA LYS A 312 -22.61 10.84 4.88
C LYS A 312 -23.49 10.11 3.85
N TYR A 313 -23.15 10.19 2.56
CA TYR A 313 -24.01 9.71 1.47
C TYR A 313 -23.69 8.29 0.97
N GLY A 314 -22.62 7.69 1.49
CA GLY A 314 -22.20 6.34 1.14
C GLY A 314 -21.12 6.31 0.08
N TYR A 315 -20.17 5.39 0.27
CA TYR A 315 -19.03 5.22 -0.61
C TYR A 315 -19.40 4.38 -1.85
N GLY A 316 -19.38 4.99 -3.04
CA GLY A 316 -19.55 4.27 -4.31
C GLY A 316 -20.99 4.01 -4.77
N ARG A 317 -21.99 4.74 -4.24
CA ARG A 317 -23.30 4.81 -4.90
C ARG A 317 -23.15 5.64 -6.18
N SER A 318 -23.03 4.97 -7.33
CA SER A 318 -23.25 5.62 -8.62
C SER A 318 -24.69 6.15 -8.61
N PHE A 319 -24.89 7.44 -8.91
CA PHE A 319 -26.20 8.08 -8.99
C PHE A 319 -27.13 7.49 -10.07
N SER A 320 -26.68 6.48 -10.82
CA SER A 320 -27.42 5.82 -11.91
C SER A 320 -28.65 5.01 -11.49
N THR A 321 -29.04 4.99 -10.20
CA THR A 321 -30.24 4.32 -9.71
C THR A 321 -31.14 5.20 -8.84
N ILE A 322 -31.11 6.53 -9.02
CA ILE A 322 -32.31 7.33 -8.71
C ILE A 322 -33.24 7.15 -9.90
N LYS A 323 -34.07 6.10 -9.86
CA LYS A 323 -35.28 6.07 -10.68
C LYS A 323 -36.11 7.25 -10.19
N ILE A 324 -36.18 8.30 -11.00
CA ILE A 324 -37.16 9.38 -10.84
C ILE A 324 -38.49 8.68 -11.05
N SER A 325 -39.14 8.29 -9.96
CA SER A 325 -40.52 7.83 -9.95
C SER A 325 -41.45 9.02 -10.07
#